data_AF-A0A965BP71-F1
#
_entry.id   AF-A0A965BP71-F1
#
_cell.length_a   1.000
_cell.length_b   1.000
_cell.length_c   1.000
_cell.angle_alpha   90.00
_cell.angle_beta   90.00
_cell.angle_gamma   90.00
#
_symmetry.space_group_name_H-M   'P 1'
#
loop_
_entity.id
_entity.type
_entity.pdbx_description
1 polymer ?
#
loop_
_entity_poly.entity_id
_entity_poly.type
_entity_poly.pdbx_seq_one_letter_code
_entity_poly.pdbx_strand_id
1 'polypeptide(L)'
;GEYFDYRGRNPFSHLIYPLPDPELAGLGIHSTQDLSGQLRFGPDAEYVEEIDYQVTPDKRSTFAQAIQIYFPSLAADQLVPAYAGIRPKISGPNEKPGDFVVSGPQDSGIPGLIQLFGIESPGLTASLSIGSYVSALIKELSL
;
A
#
# COMPACT_ATOMS: atom_id res chain seq x y z
N GLY A 1 -3.52 -4.55 -4.80
CA GLY A 1 -3.62 -4.51 -3.33
C GLY A 1 -5.04 -4.18 -2.97
N GLU A 2 -5.83 -5.20 -2.68
CA GLU A 2 -7.26 -5.15 -2.43
C GLU A 2 -7.56 -5.06 -0.94
N TYR A 3 -8.70 -4.47 -0.59
CA TYR A 3 -9.16 -4.28 0.77
C TYR A 3 -10.60 -4.76 0.94
N PHE A 4 -10.90 -5.23 2.16
CA PHE A 4 -12.25 -5.62 2.58
C PHE A 4 -12.67 -4.83 3.81
N ASP A 5 -13.91 -4.35 3.82
CA ASP A 5 -14.54 -3.76 4.99
C ASP A 5 -15.18 -4.84 5.87
N TYR A 6 -15.10 -4.64 7.19
CA TYR A 6 -15.75 -5.49 8.17
C TYR A 6 -17.18 -5.00 8.48
N ARG A 7 -18.17 -5.87 8.37
CA ARG A 7 -19.58 -5.55 8.71
C ARG A 7 -19.91 -5.57 10.19
N GLY A 8 -19.05 -6.15 11.02
CA GLY A 8 -19.27 -6.23 12.46
C GLY A 8 -18.81 -4.99 13.22
N ARG A 9 -18.97 -5.02 14.54
CA ARG A 9 -18.42 -3.99 15.43
C ARG A 9 -16.90 -4.12 15.49
N ASN A 10 -16.17 -3.05 15.20
CA ASN A 10 -14.71 -3.03 15.33
C ASN A 10 -14.28 -3.40 16.77
N PRO A 11 -13.53 -4.51 16.98
CA PRO A 11 -13.04 -4.90 18.30
C PRO A 11 -11.71 -4.23 18.68
N PHE A 12 -11.05 -3.52 17.75
CA PHE A 12 -9.73 -2.95 17.94
C PHE A 12 -9.78 -1.46 18.30
N SER A 13 -8.84 -1.03 19.13
CA SER A 13 -8.58 0.38 19.44
C SER A 13 -7.33 0.93 18.74
N HIS A 14 -6.58 0.08 18.04
CA HIS A 14 -5.32 0.40 17.37
C HIS A 14 -5.24 -0.36 16.04
N LEU A 15 -4.35 0.08 15.15
CA LEU A 15 -4.02 -0.64 13.94
C LEU A 15 -3.25 -1.92 14.30
N ILE A 16 -3.53 -3.04 13.62
CA ILE A 16 -2.85 -4.32 13.85
C ILE A 16 -2.06 -4.69 12.60
N TYR A 17 -0.76 -4.93 12.79
CA TYR A 17 0.17 -5.35 11.75
C TYR A 17 0.74 -6.72 12.17
N PRO A 18 0.25 -7.84 11.62
CA PRO A 18 0.84 -9.14 11.90
C PRO A 18 2.30 -9.18 11.43
N LEU A 19 3.12 -9.98 12.12
CA LEU A 19 4.45 -10.29 11.62
C LEU A 19 4.34 -11.03 10.28
N PRO A 20 5.28 -10.81 9.34
CA PRO A 20 5.33 -11.59 8.11
C PRO A 20 5.45 -13.08 8.45
N ASP A 21 4.51 -13.89 7.98
CA ASP A 21 4.56 -15.34 8.11
C ASP A 21 5.10 -15.93 6.79
N PRO A 22 6.27 -16.63 6.82
CA PRO A 22 6.84 -17.28 5.65
C PRO A 22 5.93 -18.37 5.04
N GLU A 23 5.05 -18.99 5.82
CA GLU A 23 4.14 -20.05 5.35
C GLU A 23 2.87 -19.49 4.71
N LEU A 24 2.46 -18.28 5.10
CA LEU A 24 1.30 -17.57 4.53
C LEU A 24 1.75 -16.52 3.51
N ALA A 25 2.40 -16.98 2.44
CA ALA A 25 2.75 -16.26 1.20
C ALA A 25 2.49 -14.74 1.19
N GLY A 26 3.21 -13.98 2.04
CA GLY A 26 3.23 -12.52 2.00
C GLY A 26 1.93 -11.77 2.29
N LEU A 27 0.86 -12.41 2.75
CA LEU A 27 -0.42 -11.76 3.05
C LEU A 27 -0.40 -11.17 4.46
N GLY A 28 0.43 -10.14 4.66
CA GLY A 28 0.34 -9.27 5.84
C GLY A 28 -0.95 -8.44 5.79
N ILE A 29 -2.11 -9.06 6.00
CA ILE A 29 -3.40 -8.38 6.01
C ILE A 29 -3.49 -7.56 7.29
N HIS A 30 -3.24 -6.25 7.17
CA HIS A 30 -3.33 -5.33 8.31
C HIS A 30 -4.79 -5.04 8.66
N SER A 31 -5.02 -4.71 9.93
CA SER A 31 -6.25 -4.09 10.40
C SER A 31 -6.04 -2.58 10.48
N THR A 32 -6.83 -1.83 9.73
CA THR A 32 -6.84 -0.36 9.75
C THR A 32 -8.24 0.17 10.04
N GLN A 33 -8.30 1.41 10.52
CA GLN A 33 -9.57 2.08 10.80
C GLN A 33 -9.59 3.43 10.08
N ASP A 34 -10.71 3.76 9.44
CA ASP A 34 -10.90 5.12 8.93
C ASP A 34 -11.30 6.11 10.05
N LEU A 35 -11.40 7.39 9.71
CA LEU A 35 -11.76 8.43 10.69
C LEU A 35 -13.19 8.30 11.25
N SER A 36 -14.08 7.57 10.56
CA SER A 36 -15.46 7.30 11.02
C SER A 36 -15.53 6.04 11.88
N GLY A 37 -14.43 5.33 12.01
CA GLY A 37 -14.32 4.13 12.81
C GLY A 37 -14.55 2.82 12.04
N GLN A 38 -14.75 2.85 10.72
CA GLN A 38 -14.93 1.66 9.89
C GLN A 38 -13.65 0.82 9.90
N LEU A 39 -13.78 -0.46 10.29
CA LEU A 39 -12.69 -1.42 10.27
C LEU A 39 -12.49 -1.96 8.86
N ARG A 40 -11.24 -1.90 8.39
CA ARG A 40 -10.81 -2.33 7.06
C ARG A 40 -9.59 -3.22 7.15
N PHE A 41 -9.62 -4.29 6.37
CA PHE A 41 -8.56 -5.27 6.26
C PHE A 41 -7.85 -5.18 4.92
N GLY A 42 -6.52 -5.22 4.94
CA GLY A 42 -5.69 -5.25 3.75
C GLY A 42 -4.42 -4.39 3.87
N PRO A 43 -3.75 -4.14 2.75
CA PRO A 43 -4.02 -4.77 1.45
C PRO A 43 -3.41 -6.18 1.37
N ASP A 44 -3.88 -6.97 0.41
CA ASP A 44 -3.02 -8.02 -0.16
C ASP A 44 -1.89 -7.44 -1.04
N ALA A 45 -1.02 -8.31 -1.54
CA ALA A 45 0.07 -7.93 -2.42
C ALA A 45 0.11 -8.86 -3.64
N GLU A 46 -0.08 -8.28 -4.82
CA GLU A 46 -0.04 -8.96 -6.12
C GLU A 46 0.52 -7.99 -7.16
N TYR A 47 1.36 -8.50 -8.07
CA TYR A 47 1.81 -7.76 -9.25
C TYR A 47 0.76 -7.91 -10.34
N VAL A 48 0.48 -6.80 -11.03
CA VAL A 48 -0.53 -6.74 -12.08
C VAL A 48 0.09 -6.13 -13.33
N GLU A 49 -0.37 -6.58 -14.49
CA GLU A 49 0.05 -6.05 -15.80
C GLU A 49 -0.80 -4.85 -16.23
N GLU A 50 -2.04 -4.76 -15.73
CA GLU A 50 -3.02 -3.74 -16.11
C GLU A 50 -3.45 -2.90 -14.91
N ILE A 51 -3.83 -1.65 -15.19
CA ILE A 51 -4.43 -0.76 -14.19
C ILE A 51 -5.90 -1.14 -14.02
N ASP A 52 -6.16 -2.07 -13.10
CA ASP A 52 -7.50 -2.47 -12.67
C ASP A 52 -7.67 -2.30 -11.16
N TYR A 53 -8.77 -1.67 -10.76
CA TYR A 53 -9.10 -1.38 -9.36
C TYR A 53 -10.32 -2.19 -8.88
N GLN A 54 -10.80 -3.15 -9.66
CA GLN A 54 -11.83 -4.09 -9.19
C GLN A 54 -11.30 -4.93 -8.04
N VAL A 55 -12.16 -5.14 -7.04
CA VAL A 55 -11.88 -6.01 -5.90
C VAL A 55 -12.49 -7.37 -6.18
N THR A 56 -11.69 -8.42 -6.06
CA THR A 56 -12.05 -9.81 -6.34
C THR A 56 -12.83 -10.36 -5.14
N PRO A 57 -14.17 -10.51 -5.19
CA PRO A 57 -14.96 -10.87 -4.01
C PRO A 57 -14.62 -12.24 -3.44
N ASP A 58 -14.11 -13.14 -4.28
CA ASP A 58 -13.71 -14.49 -3.89
C ASP A 58 -12.46 -14.54 -3.00
N LYS A 59 -11.65 -13.47 -2.96
CA LYS A 59 -10.51 -13.35 -2.04
C LYS A 59 -10.91 -13.29 -0.56
N ARG A 60 -12.20 -13.08 -0.24
CA ARG A 60 -12.71 -13.02 1.14
C ARG A 60 -12.28 -14.21 2.01
N SER A 61 -12.24 -15.42 1.45
CA SER A 61 -11.90 -16.63 2.20
C SER A 61 -10.43 -16.62 2.61
N THR A 62 -9.54 -16.23 1.70
CA THR A 62 -8.11 -16.10 1.94
C THR A 62 -7.81 -14.96 2.92
N PHE A 63 -8.50 -13.82 2.77
CA PHE A 63 -8.42 -12.73 3.74
C PHE A 63 -8.84 -13.19 5.14
N ALA A 64 -9.97 -13.89 5.25
CA ALA A 64 -10.44 -14.38 6.53
C ALA A 64 -9.44 -15.32 7.22
N GLN A 65 -8.82 -16.23 6.47
CA GLN A 65 -7.77 -17.13 7.00
C GLN A 65 -6.57 -16.34 7.54
N ALA A 66 -6.09 -15.34 6.80
CA ALA A 66 -4.97 -14.50 7.25
C ALA A 66 -5.33 -13.66 8.50
N ILE A 67 -6.54 -13.11 8.54
CA ILE A 67 -7.00 -12.26 9.65
C ILE A 67 -7.25 -13.08 10.93
N GLN A 68 -7.67 -14.34 10.80
CA GLN A 68 -7.97 -15.23 11.93
C GLN A 68 -6.78 -15.47 12.88
N ILE A 69 -5.55 -15.18 12.44
CA ILE A 69 -4.34 -15.22 13.29
C ILE A 69 -4.46 -14.26 14.48
N TYR A 70 -5.03 -13.07 14.26
CA TYR A 70 -5.20 -12.05 15.29
C TYR A 70 -6.67 -11.72 15.59
N PHE A 71 -7.60 -12.26 14.80
CA PHE A 71 -9.04 -12.17 15.04
C PHE A 71 -9.76 -13.51 14.80
N PRO A 72 -9.58 -14.52 15.68
CA PRO A 72 -9.99 -15.90 15.41
C PRO A 72 -11.49 -16.12 15.16
N SER A 73 -12.34 -15.24 15.68
CA SER A 73 -13.80 -15.34 15.50
C SER A 73 -14.32 -14.74 14.19
N LEU A 74 -13.45 -14.16 13.35
CA LEU A 74 -13.87 -13.57 12.07
C LEU A 74 -14.39 -14.66 11.13
N ALA A 75 -15.60 -14.45 10.57
CA ALA A 75 -16.15 -15.26 9.49
C ALA A 75 -16.03 -14.53 8.13
N ALA A 76 -15.78 -15.28 7.05
CA ALA A 76 -15.53 -14.71 5.73
C ALA A 76 -16.71 -13.94 5.12
N ASP A 77 -17.94 -14.25 5.55
CA ASP A 77 -19.16 -13.54 5.14
C ASP A 77 -19.33 -12.16 5.80
N GLN A 78 -18.52 -11.86 6.83
CA GLN A 78 -18.44 -10.55 7.47
C GLN A 78 -17.52 -9.58 6.70
N LEU A 79 -16.79 -10.07 5.69
CA LEU A 79 -15.94 -9.28 4.82
C LEU A 79 -16.69 -8.88 3.55
N VAL A 80 -16.59 -7.59 3.20
CA VAL A 80 -17.21 -7.01 2.00
C VAL A 80 -16.14 -6.37 1.15
N PRO A 81 -16.14 -6.57 -0.18
CA PRO A 81 -15.24 -5.84 -1.07
C PRO A 81 -15.32 -4.33 -0.80
N ALA A 82 -14.17 -3.69 -0.60
CA ALA A 82 -14.07 -2.26 -0.37
C ALA A 82 -13.47 -1.56 -1.59
N TYR A 83 -12.14 -1.43 -1.63
CA TYR A 83 -11.43 -0.80 -2.74
C TYR A 83 -10.10 -1.52 -3.01
N ALA A 84 -9.45 -1.17 -4.12
CA ALA A 84 -8.10 -1.60 -4.44
C ALA A 84 -7.17 -0.40 -4.64
N GLY A 85 -5.88 -0.61 -4.40
CA GLY A 85 -4.80 0.31 -4.72
C GLY A 85 -3.66 -0.39 -5.46
N ILE A 86 -3.01 0.36 -6.34
CA ILE A 86 -1.84 -0.07 -7.11
C ILE A 86 -0.65 0.80 -6.70
N ARG A 87 0.48 0.18 -6.38
CA ARG A 87 1.72 0.87 -5.99
C ARG A 87 2.58 1.08 -7.25
N PRO A 88 3.18 2.27 -7.45
CA PRO A 88 4.05 2.54 -8.59
C PRO A 88 5.43 1.89 -8.36
N LYS A 89 5.55 0.58 -8.59
CA LYS A 89 6.80 -0.17 -8.41
C LYS A 89 7.84 0.17 -9.48
N ILE A 90 9.12 0.20 -9.08
CA ILE A 90 10.28 0.33 -9.99
C ILE A 90 11.15 -0.94 -10.03
N SER A 91 10.69 -2.00 -9.36
CA SER A 91 11.33 -3.30 -9.26
C SER A 91 10.29 -4.38 -9.54
N GLY A 92 10.68 -5.44 -10.24
CA GLY A 92 9.82 -6.57 -10.58
C GLY A 92 9.57 -7.55 -9.42
N PRO A 93 8.72 -8.58 -9.64
CA PRO A 93 8.32 -9.55 -8.61
C PRO A 93 9.46 -10.31 -7.93
N ASN A 94 10.54 -10.57 -8.67
CA ASN A 94 11.70 -11.34 -8.21
C ASN A 94 12.90 -10.46 -7.88
N GLU A 95 12.71 -9.14 -7.81
CA GLU A 95 13.75 -8.17 -7.53
C GLU A 95 13.62 -7.63 -6.11
N LYS A 96 14.73 -7.08 -5.58
CA LYS A 96 14.66 -6.37 -4.30
C LYS A 96 13.76 -5.13 -4.46
N PRO A 97 12.93 -4.80 -3.45
CA PRO A 97 12.16 -3.57 -3.48
C PRO A 97 13.07 -2.36 -3.75
N GLY A 98 12.71 -1.55 -4.75
CA GLY A 98 13.38 -0.28 -5.02
C GLY A 98 13.07 0.79 -3.96
N ASP A 99 13.96 1.77 -3.84
CA ASP A 99 13.74 2.97 -3.03
C ASP A 99 13.01 4.06 -3.85
N PHE A 100 12.59 5.15 -3.21
CA PHE A 100 12.10 6.33 -3.91
C PHE A 100 13.19 6.90 -4.81
N VAL A 101 12.83 7.23 -6.06
CA VAL A 101 13.75 7.88 -7.00
C VAL A 101 13.23 9.27 -7.32
N VAL A 102 14.02 10.27 -6.98
CA VAL A 102 13.82 11.66 -7.42
C VAL A 102 14.95 11.99 -8.38
N SER A 103 14.64 12.01 -9.67
CA SER A 103 15.60 12.21 -10.76
C SER A 103 15.48 13.64 -11.30
N GLY A 104 16.61 14.37 -11.32
CA GLY A 104 16.68 15.74 -11.82
C GLY A 104 17.27 15.86 -13.23
N PRO A 105 17.55 17.09 -13.70
CA PRO A 105 18.19 17.33 -14.99
C PRO A 105 19.60 16.74 -15.10
N GLN A 106 20.33 16.62 -13.98
CA GLN A 106 21.67 16.00 -13.97
C GLN A 106 21.61 14.49 -14.25
N ASP A 107 20.52 13.83 -13.87
CA ASP A 107 20.32 12.40 -14.11
C ASP A 107 19.71 12.12 -15.49
N SER A 108 18.73 12.96 -15.89
CA SER A 108 17.95 12.76 -17.12
C SER A 108 18.52 13.46 -18.36
N GLY A 109 19.39 14.46 -18.17
CA GLY A 109 19.90 15.32 -19.23
C GLY A 109 18.88 16.34 -19.78
N ILE A 110 17.67 16.42 -19.20
CA ILE A 110 16.59 17.28 -19.70
C ILE A 110 16.44 18.51 -18.79
N PRO A 111 16.75 19.73 -19.29
CA PRO A 111 16.62 20.95 -18.50
C PRO A 111 15.19 21.15 -17.98
N GLY A 112 15.06 21.48 -16.69
CA GLY A 112 13.78 21.77 -16.03
C GLY A 112 12.91 20.54 -15.72
N LEU A 113 13.35 19.32 -16.03
CA LEU A 113 12.60 18.10 -15.71
C LEU A 113 13.02 17.53 -14.35
N ILE A 114 12.03 17.29 -13.49
CA ILE A 114 12.18 16.50 -12.25
C ILE A 114 11.15 15.37 -12.30
N GLN A 115 11.59 14.14 -12.08
CA GLN A 115 10.75 12.94 -12.13
C GLN A 115 10.78 12.23 -10.78
N LEU A 116 9.61 11.80 -10.33
CA LEU A 116 9.44 11.04 -9.09
C LEU A 116 8.95 9.64 -9.46
N PHE A 117 9.79 8.64 -9.26
CA PHE A 117 9.45 7.23 -9.49
C PHE A 117 9.45 6.47 -8.17
N GLY A 118 8.70 5.37 -8.12
CA GLY A 118 8.76 4.49 -6.97
C GLY A 118 8.09 5.04 -5.72
N ILE A 119 7.33 6.15 -5.79
CA ILE A 119 6.71 6.79 -4.61
C ILE A 119 5.51 5.95 -4.11
N GLU A 120 5.81 4.75 -3.61
CA GLU A 120 4.88 3.84 -2.94
C GLU A 120 4.83 4.12 -1.43
N SER A 121 4.40 3.18 -0.60
CA SER A 121 4.44 3.36 0.87
C SER A 121 5.89 3.52 1.35
N PRO A 122 6.22 4.50 2.22
CA PRO A 122 5.33 5.40 2.98
C PRO A 122 5.20 6.82 2.36
N GLY A 123 4.92 6.93 1.06
CA GLY A 123 4.95 8.19 0.30
C GLY A 123 3.97 9.26 0.77
N LEU A 124 2.79 8.88 1.26
CA LEU A 124 1.87 9.83 1.89
C LEU A 124 2.48 10.44 3.15
N THR A 125 3.04 9.62 4.04
CA THR A 125 3.72 10.06 5.26
C THR A 125 4.93 10.94 4.94
N ALA A 126 5.68 10.60 3.89
CA ALA A 126 6.87 11.33 3.45
C ALA A 126 6.58 12.55 2.55
N SER A 127 5.32 12.80 2.19
CA SER A 127 4.94 13.75 1.13
C SER A 127 5.51 15.17 1.33
N LEU A 128 5.47 15.70 2.55
CA LEU A 128 6.02 17.03 2.86
C LEU A 128 7.55 17.08 2.74
N SER A 129 8.24 16.02 3.15
CA SER A 129 9.69 15.89 3.01
C SER A 129 10.09 15.77 1.54
N ILE A 130 9.35 14.98 0.75
CA ILE A 130 9.53 14.86 -0.70
C ILE A 130 9.35 16.24 -1.36
N GLY A 131 8.27 16.97 -1.02
CA GLY A 131 8.05 18.32 -1.54
C GLY A 131 9.17 19.30 -1.19
N SER A 132 9.68 19.23 0.05
CA SER A 132 10.82 20.05 0.49
C SER A 132 12.10 19.72 -0.29
N TYR A 133 12.36 18.44 -0.52
CA TYR A 133 13.50 17.97 -1.31
C TYR A 133 13.42 18.44 -2.77
N VAL A 134 12.27 18.30 -3.41
CA VAL A 134 12.03 18.79 -4.78
C VAL A 134 12.18 20.31 -4.84
N SER A 135 11.67 21.05 -3.85
CA SER A 135 11.84 22.51 -3.80
C SER A 135 13.31 22.93 -3.69
N ALA A 136 14.13 22.20 -2.94
CA ALA A 136 15.57 22.45 -2.86
C ALA A 136 16.26 22.24 -4.21
N LEU A 137 15.96 21.13 -4.90
CA LEU A 137 16.48 20.85 -6.24
C LEU A 137 16.14 21.97 -7.24
N ILE A 138 14.90 22.47 -7.22
CA ILE A 138 14.49 23.58 -8.10
C ILE A 138 15.33 24.84 -7.84
N LYS A 139 15.63 25.16 -6.57
CA LYS A 139 16.43 26.33 -6.21
C LYS A 139 17.88 26.20 -6.68
N GLU A 140 18.46 25.00 -6.59
CA GLU A 140 19.81 24.72 -7.08
C GLU A 140 19.91 24.82 -8.61
N LEU A 141 18.84 24.51 -9.34
CA LEU A 141 18.77 24.60 -10.80
C LEU A 141 18.49 26.01 -11.33
N SER A 142 17.97 26.90 -10.47
CA SER A 142 17.56 28.28 -10.83
C SER A 142 18.66 29.33 -10.57
N LEU A 143 19.83 28.89 -10.08
CA LEU A 143 21.05 29.68 -9.90
C LEU A 143 22.07 29.32 -10.99
#